data_AF-A0A7C4WMC6-F1
#
_entry.id   AF-A0A7C4WMC6-F1
#
_cell.length_a   1.000
_cell.length_b   1.000
_cell.length_c   1.000
_cell.angle_alpha   90.00
_cell.angle_beta   90.00
_cell.angle_gamma   90.00
#
_symmetry.space_group_name_H-M   'P 1'
#
loop_
_entity.id
_entity.type
_entity.pdbx_description
1 polymer ?
#
loop_
_entity_poly.entity_id
_entity_poly.type
_entity_poly.pdbx_seq_one_letter_code
_entity_poly.pdbx_strand_id
1 'polypeptide(L)'
;MRDSVIFIASLIYGPRVGAIVGAIGAVATDIYVGYPRWFVSIPAHGLEGFIAGLGKGRKIYMQALLCLLGGVVMALIYFYVNVFIKGFGPAIISLFRDVFGQVAVSLILTMVIKPILSKAFSRKI
;
A
#
# COMPACT_ATOMS: atom_id res chain seq x y z
N MET A 1 -8.22 -1.99 -0.37
CA MET A 1 -8.55 -3.22 0.42
C MET A 1 -7.36 -4.16 0.49
N ARG A 2 -6.62 -4.40 -0.60
CA ARG A 2 -5.36 -5.17 -0.58
C ARG A 2 -4.24 -4.44 0.17
N ASP A 3 -4.20 -3.11 0.05
CA ASP A 3 -3.13 -2.26 0.63
C ASP A 3 -3.15 -2.25 2.16
N SER A 4 -4.30 -2.52 2.78
CA SER A 4 -4.40 -2.66 4.24
C SER A 4 -3.50 -3.79 4.77
N VAL A 5 -3.38 -4.90 4.03
CA VAL A 5 -2.52 -6.02 4.42
C VAL A 5 -1.05 -5.62 4.33
N ILE A 6 -0.69 -4.86 3.28
CA ILE A 6 0.66 -4.31 3.09
C ILE A 6 0.99 -3.38 4.25
N PHE A 7 0.12 -2.43 4.59
CA PHE A 7 0.35 -1.51 5.70
C PHE A 7 0.45 -2.21 7.05
N ILE A 8 -0.42 -3.19 7.33
CA ILE A 8 -0.36 -3.97 8.57
C ILE A 8 0.97 -4.73 8.66
N ALA A 9 1.35 -5.46 7.60
CA ALA A 9 2.61 -6.19 7.56
C ALA A 9 3.81 -5.25 7.71
N SER A 10 3.78 -4.09 7.05
CA SER A 10 4.83 -3.08 7.09
C SER A 10 4.99 -2.48 8.49
N LEU A 11 3.89 -2.14 9.17
CA LEU A 11 3.93 -1.53 10.50
C LEU A 11 4.29 -2.52 11.61
N ILE A 12 4.04 -3.82 11.42
CA ILE A 12 4.40 -4.88 12.37
C ILE A 12 5.84 -5.35 12.14
N TYR A 13 6.20 -5.68 10.90
CA TYR A 13 7.47 -6.34 10.59
C TYR A 13 8.55 -5.37 10.12
N GLY A 14 8.19 -4.22 9.56
CA GLY A 14 9.10 -3.13 9.16
C GLY A 14 9.22 -2.95 7.64
N PRO A 15 10.10 -2.05 7.18
CA PRO A 15 10.15 -1.59 5.79
C PRO A 15 10.58 -2.68 4.79
N ARG A 16 11.55 -3.54 5.16
CA ARG A 16 12.02 -4.63 4.28
C ARG A 16 10.92 -5.66 4.03
N VAL A 17 10.24 -6.09 5.09
CA VAL A 17 9.16 -7.07 5.00
C VAL A 17 7.94 -6.46 4.30
N GLY A 18 7.63 -5.19 4.60
CA GLY A 18 6.58 -4.44 3.90
C GLY A 18 6.79 -4.39 2.39
N ALA A 19 8.01 -4.11 1.94
CA ALA A 19 8.35 -4.07 0.51
C ALA A 19 8.17 -5.43 -0.17
N ILE A 20 8.63 -6.51 0.47
CA ILE A 20 8.50 -7.88 -0.07
C ILE A 20 7.03 -8.29 -0.14
N VAL A 21 6.26 -8.04 0.92
CA VAL A 21 4.82 -8.36 0.96
C VAL A 21 4.05 -7.55 -0.08
N GLY A 22 4.40 -6.27 -0.26
CA GLY A 22 3.81 -5.42 -1.30
C GLY A 22 4.10 -5.92 -2.71
N ALA A 23 5.36 -6.24 -3.02
CA ALA A 23 5.76 -6.76 -4.32
C ALA A 23 5.11 -8.11 -4.64
N ILE A 24 5.19 -9.08 -3.71
CA ILE A 24 4.62 -10.42 -3.92
C ILE A 24 3.09 -10.36 -4.01
N GLY A 25 2.46 -9.59 -3.12
CA GLY A 25 1.01 -9.40 -3.12
C GLY A 25 0.51 -8.77 -4.42
N ALA A 26 1.25 -7.80 -4.96
CA ALA A 26 0.95 -7.17 -6.24
C ALA A 26 1.06 -8.16 -7.42
N VAL A 27 2.12 -8.96 -7.49
CA VAL A 27 2.29 -9.97 -8.55
C VAL A 27 1.20 -11.03 -8.50
N ALA A 28 0.91 -11.55 -7.31
CA ALA A 28 -0.17 -12.52 -7.12
C ALA A 28 -1.53 -11.93 -7.54
N THR A 29 -1.75 -10.65 -7.27
CA THR A 29 -2.94 -9.91 -7.70
C THR A 29 -3.03 -9.83 -9.22
N ASP A 30 -1.94 -9.43 -9.88
CA ASP A 30 -1.91 -9.25 -11.33
C ASP A 30 -2.15 -10.56 -12.08
N ILE A 31 -1.56 -11.65 -11.59
CA ILE A 31 -1.80 -13.01 -12.11
C ILE A 31 -3.27 -13.38 -11.96
N TYR A 32 -3.85 -13.15 -10.78
CA TYR A 32 -5.26 -13.50 -10.51
C TYR A 32 -6.25 -12.67 -11.35
N VAL A 33 -5.96 -11.39 -11.57
CA VAL A 33 -6.82 -10.47 -12.34
C VAL A 33 -6.64 -10.67 -13.85
N GLY A 34 -5.62 -11.40 -14.29
CA GLY A 34 -5.34 -11.65 -15.72
C GLY A 34 -4.80 -10.43 -16.47
N TYR A 35 -4.39 -9.38 -15.75
CA TYR A 35 -3.77 -8.18 -16.31
C TYR A 35 -2.33 -8.06 -15.81
N PRO A 36 -1.37 -8.70 -16.48
CA PRO A 36 -0.01 -8.82 -16.02
C PRO A 36 0.75 -7.49 -16.22
N ARG A 37 0.55 -6.54 -15.29
CA ARG A 37 1.26 -5.24 -15.19
C ARG A 37 2.28 -5.22 -14.05
N TRP A 38 2.85 -6.38 -13.78
CA TRP A 38 3.81 -6.64 -12.70
C TRP A 38 4.99 -5.67 -12.71
N PHE A 39 5.42 -5.22 -13.89
CA PHE A 39 6.46 -4.19 -14.03
C PHE A 39 6.12 -2.84 -13.38
N VAL A 40 4.84 -2.52 -13.21
CA VAL A 40 4.34 -1.32 -12.52
C VAL A 40 3.94 -1.64 -11.09
N SER A 41 3.22 -2.74 -10.90
CA SER A 41 2.62 -3.09 -9.61
C SER A 41 3.68 -3.47 -8.57
N ILE A 42 4.78 -4.12 -8.98
CA ILE A 42 5.91 -4.46 -8.10
C ILE A 42 6.55 -3.19 -7.51
N PRO A 43 7.06 -2.22 -8.32
CA PRO A 43 7.65 -1.03 -7.75
C PRO A 43 6.62 -0.16 -7.01
N ALA A 44 5.38 -0.08 -7.49
CA ALA A 44 4.33 0.69 -6.84
C ALA A 44 4.03 0.21 -5.41
N HIS A 45 3.64 -1.06 -5.26
CA HIS A 45 3.27 -1.62 -3.96
C HIS A 45 4.49 -1.98 -3.10
N GLY A 46 5.63 -2.30 -3.72
CA GLY A 46 6.89 -2.50 -3.01
C GLY A 46 7.38 -1.23 -2.32
N LEU A 47 7.34 -0.09 -3.02
CA LEU A 47 7.69 1.21 -2.42
C LEU A 47 6.65 1.66 -1.39
N GLU A 48 5.37 1.42 -1.64
CA GLU A 48 4.29 1.68 -0.68
C GLU A 48 4.54 0.97 0.66
N GLY A 49 4.80 -0.33 0.61
CA GLY A 49 5.09 -1.14 1.81
C GLY A 49 6.42 -0.74 2.48
N PHE A 50 7.43 -0.39 1.70
CA PHE A 50 8.69 0.11 2.24
C PHE A 50 8.48 1.39 3.05
N ILE A 51 7.82 2.39 2.47
CA ILE A 51 7.60 3.71 3.08
C ILE A 51 6.69 3.57 4.30
N ALA A 52 5.59 2.82 4.19
CA ALA A 52 4.71 2.54 5.32
C ALA A 52 5.46 1.86 6.47
N GLY A 53 6.38 0.95 6.16
CA GLY A 53 7.14 0.19 7.16
C GLY A 53 8.16 1.01 7.94
N LEU A 54 8.57 2.19 7.44
CA LEU A 54 9.37 3.16 8.21
C LEU A 54 8.61 3.69 9.45
N GLY A 55 7.27 3.51 9.47
CA GLY A 55 6.43 3.86 10.60
C GLY A 55 6.52 2.87 11.77
N LYS A 56 7.18 1.72 11.61
CA LYS A 56 7.33 0.72 12.69
C LYS A 56 7.97 1.36 13.93
N GLY A 57 7.33 1.21 15.08
CA GLY A 57 7.79 1.77 16.37
C GLY A 57 7.63 3.28 16.51
N ARG A 58 7.09 4.00 15.52
CA ARG A 58 6.81 5.44 15.61
C ARG A 58 5.44 5.70 16.23
N LYS A 59 5.16 6.95 16.59
CA LYS A 59 3.84 7.38 17.09
C LYS A 59 2.75 7.19 16.02
N ILE A 60 1.49 7.03 16.46
CA ILE A 60 0.37 6.68 15.57
C ILE A 60 0.16 7.68 14.42
N TYR A 61 0.37 8.98 14.66
CA TYR A 61 0.25 10.01 13.62
C TYR A 61 1.36 9.91 12.57
N MET A 62 2.59 9.53 12.97
CA MET A 62 3.69 9.29 12.04
C MET A 62 3.48 8.03 11.22
N GLN A 63 2.88 6.98 11.82
CA GLN A 63 2.47 5.80 11.07
C GLN A 63 1.40 6.14 10.03
N ALA A 64 0.39 6.92 10.42
CA ALA A 64 -0.65 7.37 9.51
C ALA A 64 -0.07 8.18 8.34
N LEU A 65 0.82 9.12 8.63
CA LEU A 65 1.50 9.94 7.63
C LEU A 65 2.32 9.08 6.67
N LEU A 66 3.10 8.11 7.17
CA LEU A 66 3.94 7.26 6.34
C LEU A 66 3.14 6.28 5.48
N CYS A 67 2.03 5.72 5.99
CA CYS A 67 1.11 4.94 5.17
C CYS A 67 0.46 5.80 4.07
N LEU A 68 0.07 7.04 4.40
CA LEU A 68 -0.49 7.97 3.42
C LEU A 68 0.53 8.33 2.35
N LEU A 69 1.78 8.64 2.72
CA LEU A 69 2.88 8.88 1.78
C LEU A 69 3.15 7.66 0.90
N GLY A 70 3.15 6.45 1.48
CA GLY A 70 3.31 5.21 0.72
C GLY A 70 2.21 5.01 -0.32
N GLY A 71 0.96 5.23 0.06
CA GLY A 71 -0.19 5.14 -0.85
C GLY A 71 -0.18 6.21 -1.93
N VAL A 72 0.26 7.44 -1.62
CA VAL A 72 0.43 8.51 -2.62
C VAL A 72 1.51 8.15 -3.63
N VAL A 73 2.65 7.59 -3.18
CA VAL A 73 3.72 7.14 -4.07
C VAL A 73 3.22 6.04 -5.01
N MET A 74 2.47 5.07 -4.50
CA MET A 74 1.79 4.07 -5.33
C MET A 74 0.91 4.75 -6.38
N ALA A 75 0.06 5.68 -5.97
CA ALA A 75 -0.89 6.35 -6.87
C ALA A 75 -0.20 7.17 -7.95
N LEU A 76 0.93 7.82 -7.63
CA LEU A 76 1.74 8.56 -8.59
C LEU A 76 2.39 7.63 -9.64
N ILE A 77 2.86 6.45 -9.23
CA ILE A 77 3.43 5.47 -10.16
C ILE A 77 2.35 4.97 -11.14
N TYR A 78 1.14 4.68 -10.65
CA TYR A 78 0.02 4.33 -11.51
C TYR A 78 -0.44 5.50 -12.38
N PHE A 79 -0.44 6.73 -11.87
CA PHE A 79 -0.78 7.92 -12.64
C PHE A 79 0.18 8.11 -13.80
N TYR A 80 1.49 8.04 -13.55
CA TYR A 80 2.52 8.16 -14.58
C TYR A 80 2.26 7.19 -15.73
N VAL A 81 2.05 5.91 -15.42
CA VAL A 81 1.75 4.89 -16.43
C VAL A 81 0.41 5.13 -17.13
N ASN A 82 -0.65 5.50 -16.38
CA ASN A 82 -1.96 5.76 -16.96
C ASN A 82 -1.96 6.98 -17.89
N VAL A 83 -1.12 8.00 -17.66
CA VAL A 83 -1.00 9.15 -18.57
C VAL A 83 -0.53 8.70 -19.95
N PHE A 84 0.45 7.79 -20.03
CA PHE A 84 0.93 7.25 -21.31
C PHE A 84 -0.09 6.32 -21.99
N ILE A 85 -0.88 5.57 -21.22
CA ILE A 85 -1.80 4.56 -21.78
C ILE A 85 -3.17 5.14 -22.14
N LYS A 86 -3.74 6.00 -21.27
CA LYS A 86 -5.14 6.45 -21.34
C LYS A 86 -5.29 7.94 -21.67
N GLY A 87 -4.19 8.70 -21.67
CA GLY A 87 -4.21 10.15 -21.77
C GLY A 87 -4.48 10.86 -20.43
N PHE A 88 -4.27 12.17 -20.43
CA PHE A 88 -4.17 12.99 -19.21
C PHE A 88 -5.48 13.08 -18.41
N GLY A 89 -6.63 13.22 -19.10
CA GLY A 89 -7.95 13.37 -18.46
C GLY A 89 -8.36 12.16 -17.61
N PRO A 90 -8.41 10.93 -18.18
CA PRO A 90 -8.76 9.72 -17.43
C PRO A 90 -7.76 9.39 -16.31
N ALA A 91 -6.49 9.78 -16.49
CA ALA A 91 -5.45 9.57 -15.49
C ALA A 91 -5.70 10.37 -14.21
N ILE A 92 -6.17 11.63 -14.32
CA ILE A 92 -6.49 12.48 -13.16
C ILE A 92 -7.63 11.89 -12.33
N ILE A 93 -8.68 11.38 -12.99
CA ILE A 93 -9.81 10.74 -12.32
C ILE A 93 -9.36 9.47 -11.58
N SER A 94 -8.48 8.67 -12.20
CA SER A 94 -7.91 7.48 -11.54
C SER A 94 -7.07 7.88 -10.32
N LEU A 95 -6.24 8.91 -10.43
CA LEU A 95 -5.41 9.40 -9.32
C LEU A 95 -6.27 9.83 -8.13
N PHE A 96 -7.33 10.60 -8.38
CA PHE A 96 -8.26 11.02 -7.33
C PHE A 96 -8.91 9.82 -6.64
N ARG A 97 -9.39 8.85 -7.42
CA ARG A 97 -10.00 7.63 -6.88
C ARG A 97 -9.01 6.81 -6.05
N ASP A 98 -7.78 6.66 -6.52
CA ASP A 98 -6.78 5.81 -5.87
C ASP A 98 -6.31 6.48 -4.56
N VAL A 99 -6.08 7.80 -4.54
CA VAL A 99 -5.67 8.54 -3.32
C VAL A 99 -6.81 8.68 -2.31
N PHE A 100 -7.98 9.17 -2.74
CA PHE A 100 -9.07 9.49 -1.80
C PHE A 100 -9.97 8.29 -1.49
N GLY A 101 -10.15 7.37 -2.43
CA GLY A 101 -10.93 6.16 -2.21
C GLY A 101 -10.09 5.06 -1.59
N GLN A 102 -9.07 4.60 -2.32
CA GLN A 102 -8.37 3.37 -1.97
C GLN A 102 -7.40 3.53 -0.79
N VAL A 103 -6.56 4.58 -0.79
CA VAL A 103 -5.59 4.81 0.31
C VAL A 103 -6.30 5.20 1.61
N ALA A 104 -7.29 6.10 1.56
CA ALA A 104 -8.01 6.54 2.77
C ALA A 104 -8.75 5.38 3.46
N VAL A 105 -9.49 4.56 2.69
CA VAL A 105 -10.19 3.38 3.23
C VAL A 105 -9.18 2.38 3.80
N SER A 106 -8.06 2.14 3.12
CA SER A 106 -7.04 1.19 3.58
C SER A 106 -6.32 1.68 4.84
N LEU A 107 -6.14 3.00 4.99
CA LEU A 107 -5.60 3.62 6.20
C LEU A 107 -6.53 3.43 7.40
N ILE A 108 -7.82 3.74 7.24
CA ILE A 108 -8.83 3.56 8.31
C ILE A 108 -8.86 2.10 8.74
N LEU A 109 -8.94 1.19 7.78
CA LEU A 109 -8.99 -0.25 8.07
C LEU A 109 -7.73 -0.73 8.81
N THR A 110 -6.56 -0.25 8.39
CA THR A 110 -5.28 -0.56 9.04
C THR A 110 -5.27 -0.11 10.49
N MET A 111 -5.71 1.12 10.77
CA MET A 111 -5.70 1.67 12.14
C MET A 111 -6.67 0.92 13.07
N VAL A 112 -7.80 0.42 12.55
CA VAL A 112 -8.76 -0.37 13.31
C VAL A 112 -8.27 -1.81 13.55
N ILE A 113 -7.73 -2.46 12.52
CA ILE A 113 -7.37 -3.90 12.58
C ILE A 113 -6.02 -4.13 13.25
N LYS A 114 -5.04 -3.25 13.02
CA LYS A 114 -3.68 -3.39 13.58
C LYS A 114 -3.65 -3.67 15.09
N PRO A 115 -4.35 -2.93 15.97
CA PRO A 115 -4.28 -3.18 17.42
C PRO A 115 -4.85 -4.53 17.84
N ILE A 116 -5.84 -5.06 17.11
CA ILE A 116 -6.41 -6.39 17.33
C ILE A 116 -5.40 -7.46 16.93
N LEU A 117 -4.80 -7.28 15.76
CA LEU A 117 -3.86 -8.23 15.20
C LEU A 117 -2.53 -8.27 15.97
N SER A 118 -2.02 -7.11 16.41
CA SER A 118 -0.80 -7.07 17.22
C SER A 118 -0.98 -7.74 18.58
N LYS A 119 -2.17 -7.64 19.19
CA LYS A 119 -2.50 -8.39 20.44
C LYS A 119 -2.57 -9.89 20.21
N ALA A 120 -3.11 -10.34 19.07
CA ALA A 120 -3.18 -11.76 18.73
C ALA A 120 -1.78 -12.37 18.49
N PHE A 121 -0.90 -11.65 17.79
CA PHE A 121 0.47 -12.09 17.56
C PHE A 121 1.39 -11.96 18.78
N SER A 122 1.13 -11.00 19.69
CA SER A 122 1.88 -10.86 20.95
C SER A 122 1.49 -11.89 22.03
N ARG A 123 0.39 -12.63 21.85
CA ARG A 123 -0.05 -13.67 22.80
C ARG A 123 0.60 -15.04 22.56
N LYS A 124 1.47 -15.16 21.56
CA LYS A 124 2.04 -16.45 21.12
C LYS A 124 3.57 -16.49 21.10
N ILE A 125 4.23 -15.59 21.83
CA ILE A 125 5.67 -15.63 22.10
C ILE A 125 5.85 -15.54 23.61
#